data_AF-A0AAX1NAE4-F1
#
_entry.id   AF-A0AAX1NAE4-F1
#
_cell.length_a   1.000
_cell.length_b   1.000
_cell.length_c   1.000
_cell.angle_alpha   90.00
_cell.angle_beta   90.00
_cell.angle_gamma   90.00
#
_symmetry.space_group_name_H-M   'P 1'
#
loop_
_entity.id
_entity.type
_entity.pdbx_description
1 polymer ?
#
loop_
_entity_poly.entity_id
_entity_poly.type
_entity_poly.pdbx_seq_one_letter_code
_entity_poly.pdbx_strand_id
1 'polypeptide(L)'
;MNLRLLFSITFSMMALALFAQDSERQRPNHSTPEEKSVETLGQLEEKIELTDEQRKGIYDIHLEFFTNAQEAMKERDKEKMETLENTRNEKVKDLLGKKLYRKYLSVMNENKPQGPPNGRQGGGRGGRGGMGGPGGGQGQMF
;
A
#
# COMPACT_ATOMS: atom_id res chain seq x y z
N MET A 1 -35.70 23.34 16.85
CA MET A 1 -34.51 22.54 16.50
C MET A 1 -34.87 21.69 15.28
N ASN A 2 -34.08 21.77 14.22
CA ASN A 2 -34.45 21.22 12.91
C ASN A 2 -34.38 19.67 12.95
N LEU A 3 -35.53 19.02 12.80
CA LEU A 3 -35.71 17.56 12.89
C LEU A 3 -34.91 16.75 11.84
N ARG A 4 -34.22 17.42 10.90
CA ARG A 4 -33.39 16.80 9.86
C ARG A 4 -31.95 16.50 10.30
N LEU A 5 -31.53 16.92 11.49
CA LEU A 5 -30.15 16.78 11.98
C LEU A 5 -29.94 15.62 12.97
N LEU A 6 -30.99 14.83 13.28
CA LEU A 6 -30.94 13.77 14.31
C LEU A 6 -30.92 12.34 13.75
N PHE A 7 -31.07 12.14 12.44
CA PHE A 7 -31.03 10.81 11.80
C PHE A 7 -29.70 10.45 11.14
N SER A 8 -28.69 11.33 11.19
CA SER A 8 -27.43 11.14 10.44
C SER A 8 -26.28 10.52 11.25
N ILE A 9 -26.45 10.24 12.54
CA ILE A 9 -25.34 9.80 13.42
C ILE A 9 -25.44 8.32 13.82
N THR A 10 -26.59 7.67 13.66
CA THR A 10 -26.83 6.32 14.19
C THR A 10 -26.72 5.16 13.18
N PHE A 11 -26.45 5.41 11.90
CA PHE A 11 -26.19 4.33 10.93
C PHE A 11 -24.69 3.95 10.82
N SER A 12 -23.81 4.66 11.53
CA SER A 12 -22.36 4.58 11.31
C SER A 12 -21.59 3.59 12.19
N MET A 13 -22.26 2.70 12.95
CA MET A 13 -21.57 1.87 13.95
C MET A 13 -21.90 0.36 13.97
N MET A 14 -22.78 -0.14 13.08
CA MET A 14 -23.20 -1.56 13.11
C MET A 14 -22.54 -2.45 12.04
N ALA A 15 -21.75 -1.90 11.11
CA ALA A 15 -21.16 -2.68 10.01
C ALA A 15 -19.78 -3.30 10.33
N LEU A 16 -19.15 -2.97 11.46
CA LEU A 16 -17.76 -3.33 11.76
C LEU A 16 -17.57 -4.64 12.55
N ALA A 17 -18.64 -5.31 12.96
CA ALA A 17 -18.54 -6.47 13.86
C ALA A 17 -18.57 -7.86 13.18
N LEU A 18 -18.79 -7.95 11.85
CA LEU A 18 -18.93 -9.24 11.15
C LEU A 18 -17.69 -9.67 10.33
N PHE A 19 -16.59 -8.90 10.35
CA PHE A 19 -15.37 -9.23 9.59
C PHE A 19 -14.10 -9.29 10.46
N ALA A 20 -14.23 -9.28 11.79
CA ALA A 20 -13.11 -9.15 12.72
C ALA A 20 -12.49 -10.48 13.20
N GLN A 21 -12.84 -11.63 12.61
CA GLN A 21 -12.19 -12.90 12.94
C GLN A 21 -11.77 -13.64 11.67
N ASP A 22 -10.51 -14.06 11.67
CA ASP A 22 -9.82 -14.91 10.69
C ASP A 22 -9.22 -14.25 9.44
N SER A 23 -8.02 -13.67 9.60
CA SER A 23 -6.81 -14.12 8.87
C SER A 23 -5.65 -13.11 9.02
N GLU A 24 -4.97 -13.13 10.16
CA GLU A 24 -3.82 -12.25 10.45
C GLU A 24 -2.46 -12.91 10.19
N ARG A 25 -2.39 -13.81 9.20
CA ARG A 25 -1.13 -14.41 8.77
C ARG A 25 -1.12 -14.59 7.24
N GLN A 26 -0.41 -13.67 6.57
CA GLN A 26 0.01 -13.77 5.17
C GLN A 26 -1.12 -13.90 4.14
N ARG A 27 -1.93 -12.85 3.94
CA ARG A 27 -2.58 -12.67 2.64
C ARG A 27 -1.58 -11.97 1.72
N PRO A 28 -1.17 -12.56 0.59
CA PRO A 28 -0.49 -11.78 -0.45
C PRO A 28 -1.42 -10.62 -0.82
N ASN A 29 -0.88 -9.41 -0.75
CA ASN A 29 -1.62 -8.17 -0.96
C ASN A 29 -2.00 -8.05 -2.45
N HIS A 30 -3.05 -8.78 -2.85
CA HIS A 30 -3.59 -8.82 -4.21
C HIS A 30 -4.69 -7.79 -4.43
N SER A 31 -4.57 -6.60 -3.85
CA SER A 31 -5.52 -5.53 -4.22
C SER A 31 -5.38 -5.22 -5.70
N THR A 32 -6.50 -5.15 -6.41
CA THR A 32 -6.49 -4.79 -7.84
C THR A 32 -6.11 -3.31 -8.03
N PRO A 33 -5.70 -2.88 -9.23
CA PRO A 33 -5.47 -1.46 -9.52
C PRO A 33 -6.66 -0.58 -9.14
N GLU A 34 -7.89 -1.02 -9.40
CA GLU A 34 -9.12 -0.31 -9.08
C GLU A 34 -9.30 -0.16 -7.56
N GLU A 35 -9.11 -1.24 -6.80
CA GLU A 35 -9.21 -1.21 -5.34
C GLU A 35 -8.18 -0.26 -4.73
N LYS A 36 -6.94 -0.29 -5.21
CA LYS A 36 -5.88 0.62 -4.76
C LYS A 36 -6.21 2.08 -5.08
N SER A 37 -6.81 2.35 -6.23
CA SER A 37 -7.25 3.70 -6.60
C SER A 37 -8.37 4.20 -5.70
N VAL A 38 -9.34 3.35 -5.38
CA VAL A 38 -10.42 3.69 -4.43
C VAL A 38 -9.86 3.95 -3.03
N GLU A 39 -8.96 3.09 -2.54
CA GLU A 39 -8.30 3.26 -1.24
C GLU A 39 -7.52 4.58 -1.18
N THR A 40 -6.74 4.88 -2.22
CA THR A 40 -5.98 6.14 -2.30
C THR A 40 -6.91 7.35 -2.30
N LEU A 41 -8.02 7.29 -3.05
CA LEU A 41 -9.01 8.35 -3.05
C LEU A 41 -9.63 8.55 -1.67
N GLY A 42 -10.02 7.46 -0.98
CA GLY A 42 -10.55 7.53 0.38
C GLY A 42 -9.60 8.21 1.36
N GLN A 43 -8.31 7.82 1.33
CA GLN A 43 -7.26 8.44 2.15
C GLN A 43 -7.09 9.95 1.88
N LEU A 44 -7.26 10.37 0.62
CA LEU A 44 -7.20 11.78 0.25
C LEU A 44 -8.42 12.56 0.74
N GLU A 45 -9.61 11.99 0.59
CA GLU A 45 -10.87 12.63 0.98
C GLU A 45 -11.00 12.83 2.49
N GLU A 46 -10.28 12.05 3.31
CA GLU A 46 -10.17 12.29 4.76
C GLU A 46 -9.51 13.63 5.11
N LYS A 47 -8.67 14.18 4.21
CA LYS A 47 -7.80 15.34 4.49
C LYS A 47 -7.94 16.49 3.48
N ILE A 48 -8.59 16.23 2.35
CA ILE A 48 -8.69 17.15 1.22
C ILE A 48 -10.12 17.07 0.66
N GLU A 49 -10.81 18.20 0.66
CA GLU A 49 -12.07 18.32 -0.07
C GLU A 49 -11.78 18.40 -1.57
N LEU A 50 -12.32 17.45 -2.33
CA LEU A 50 -12.20 17.37 -3.79
C LEU A 50 -13.56 17.66 -4.44
N THR A 51 -13.54 18.29 -5.62
CA THR A 51 -14.73 18.36 -6.50
C THR A 51 -15.00 17.00 -7.14
N ASP A 52 -16.19 16.81 -7.73
CA ASP A 52 -16.51 15.57 -8.46
C ASP A 52 -15.56 15.30 -9.63
N GLU A 53 -15.18 16.36 -10.35
CA GLU A 53 -14.22 16.28 -11.44
C GLU A 53 -12.82 15.89 -10.94
N GLN A 54 -12.40 16.45 -9.79
CA GLN A 54 -11.12 16.11 -9.17
C GLN A 54 -11.12 14.68 -8.61
N ARG A 55 -12.20 14.23 -7.98
CA ARG A 55 -12.36 12.84 -7.53
C ARG A 55 -12.15 11.86 -8.68
N LYS A 56 -12.89 12.08 -9.78
CA LYS A 56 -12.80 11.22 -10.96
C LYS A 56 -11.40 11.26 -11.56
N GLY A 57 -10.81 12.44 -11.71
CA GLY A 57 -9.46 12.59 -12.25
C GLY A 57 -8.40 11.90 -11.39
N ILE A 58 -8.48 12.00 -10.06
CA ILE A 58 -7.56 11.31 -9.14
C ILE A 58 -7.69 9.80 -9.28
N TYR A 59 -8.93 9.28 -9.33
CA TYR A 59 -9.18 7.86 -9.53
C TYR A 59 -8.57 7.36 -10.85
N ASP A 60 -8.85 8.05 -11.97
CA ASP A 60 -8.37 7.68 -13.29
C ASP A 60 -6.83 7.70 -13.36
N ILE A 61 -6.19 8.73 -12.81
CA ILE A 61 -4.72 8.86 -12.77
C ILE A 61 -4.09 7.73 -11.95
N HIS A 62 -4.68 7.36 -10.80
CA HIS A 62 -4.13 6.29 -9.97
C HIS A 62 -4.39 4.91 -10.58
N LEU A 63 -5.52 4.72 -11.25
CA LEU A 63 -5.83 3.46 -11.94
C LEU A 63 -4.81 3.19 -13.04
N GLU A 64 -4.52 4.21 -13.85
CA GLU A 64 -3.46 4.15 -14.87
C GLU A 64 -2.09 3.85 -14.24
N PHE A 65 -1.74 4.55 -13.16
CA PHE A 65 -0.48 4.32 -12.45
C PHE A 65 -0.36 2.89 -11.94
N PHE A 66 -1.34 2.37 -11.19
CA PHE A 66 -1.27 1.04 -10.58
C PHE A 66 -1.28 -0.07 -11.63
N THR A 67 -2.01 0.11 -12.73
CA THR A 67 -2.02 -0.83 -13.86
C THR A 67 -0.61 -0.99 -14.44
N ASN A 68 0.05 0.12 -14.76
CA ASN A 68 1.40 0.09 -15.35
C ASN A 68 2.49 -0.25 -14.33
N ALA A 69 2.33 0.18 -13.08
CA ALA A 69 3.27 -0.11 -12.00
C ALA A 69 3.33 -1.63 -11.73
N GLN A 70 2.21 -2.34 -11.85
CA GLN A 70 2.20 -3.79 -11.69
C GLN A 70 3.12 -4.49 -12.70
N GLU A 71 3.17 -4.03 -13.94
CA GLU A 71 4.07 -4.56 -14.97
C GLU A 71 5.53 -4.21 -14.66
N ALA A 72 5.82 -2.95 -14.35
CA ALA A 72 7.17 -2.50 -14.01
C ALA A 72 7.73 -3.24 -12.78
N MET A 73 6.90 -3.57 -11.78
CA MET A 73 7.30 -4.40 -10.64
C MET A 73 7.64 -5.84 -11.04
N LYS A 74 6.87 -6.45 -11.95
CA LYS A 74 7.15 -7.79 -12.46
C LYS A 74 8.47 -7.83 -13.22
N GLU A 75 8.75 -6.79 -13.99
CA GLU A 75 9.99 -6.61 -14.76
C GLU A 75 11.19 -6.21 -13.87
N ARG A 76 10.92 -5.80 -12.62
CA ARG A 76 11.91 -5.17 -11.71
C ARG A 76 12.57 -3.93 -12.32
N ASP A 77 11.84 -3.24 -13.19
CA ASP A 77 12.31 -2.04 -13.86
C ASP A 77 12.08 -0.82 -12.97
N LYS A 78 13.16 -0.38 -12.32
CA LYS A 78 13.14 0.76 -11.41
C LYS A 78 12.99 2.09 -12.14
N GLU A 79 13.55 2.22 -13.34
CA GLU A 79 13.51 3.45 -14.12
C GLU A 79 12.10 3.69 -14.67
N LYS A 80 11.45 2.63 -15.15
CA LYS A 80 10.03 2.66 -15.53
C LYS A 80 9.14 3.01 -14.33
N MET A 81 9.43 2.46 -13.15
CA MET A 81 8.68 2.82 -11.93
C MET A 81 8.82 4.31 -11.59
N GLU A 82 10.04 4.84 -11.59
CA GLU A 82 10.31 6.25 -11.31
C GLU A 82 9.61 7.16 -12.33
N THR A 83 9.66 6.79 -13.61
CA THR A 83 8.97 7.52 -14.68
C THR A 83 7.46 7.55 -14.44
N LEU A 84 6.84 6.41 -14.11
CA LEU A 84 5.41 6.32 -13.79
C LEU A 84 5.03 7.16 -12.57
N GLU A 85 5.87 7.17 -11.53
CA GLU A 85 5.64 8.02 -10.35
C GLU A 85 5.68 9.51 -10.67
N ASN A 86 6.66 9.92 -11.48
CA ASN A 86 6.80 11.31 -11.91
C ASN A 86 5.62 11.74 -12.79
N THR A 87 5.23 10.93 -13.78
CA THR A 87 4.06 11.20 -14.62
C THR A 87 2.78 11.31 -13.81
N ARG A 88 2.54 10.40 -12.86
CA ARG A 88 1.39 10.48 -11.94
C ARG A 88 1.42 11.80 -11.17
N ASN A 89 2.57 12.15 -10.58
CA ASN A 89 2.72 13.35 -9.77
C ASN A 89 2.45 14.64 -10.57
N GLU A 90 2.91 14.72 -11.82
CA GLU A 90 2.63 15.85 -12.71
C GLU A 90 1.14 15.95 -13.03
N LYS A 91 0.51 14.85 -13.46
CA LYS A 91 -0.94 14.82 -13.74
C LYS A 91 -1.77 15.24 -12.52
N VAL A 92 -1.43 14.75 -11.33
CA VAL A 92 -2.13 15.14 -10.09
C VAL A 92 -1.90 16.61 -9.75
N LYS A 93 -0.68 17.13 -9.95
CA LYS A 93 -0.36 18.55 -9.71
C LYS A 93 -1.17 19.46 -10.61
N ASP A 94 -1.32 19.10 -11.88
CA ASP A 94 -2.10 19.87 -12.85
C ASP A 94 -3.59 19.85 -12.53
N LEU A 95 -4.11 18.68 -12.11
CA LEU A 95 -5.52 18.51 -11.71
C LEU A 95 -5.88 19.29 -10.43
N LEU A 96 -5.01 19.23 -9.41
CA LEU A 96 -5.28 19.80 -8.08
C LEU A 96 -4.82 21.25 -7.94
N GLY A 97 -3.88 21.68 -8.76
CA GLY A 97 -3.17 22.95 -8.59
C GLY A 97 -2.27 22.97 -7.34
N LYS A 98 -1.47 24.03 -7.23
CA LYS A 98 -0.34 24.10 -6.26
C LYS A 98 -0.74 23.90 -4.80
N LYS A 99 -1.90 24.43 -4.37
CA LYS A 99 -2.31 24.40 -2.95
C LYS A 99 -2.77 23.01 -2.53
N LEU A 100 -3.67 22.38 -3.29
CA LEU A 100 -4.18 21.04 -2.98
C LEU A 100 -3.12 19.97 -3.24
N TYR A 101 -2.25 20.15 -4.24
CA TYR A 101 -1.14 19.24 -4.51
C TYR A 101 -0.17 19.09 -3.31
N ARG A 102 0.10 20.18 -2.58
CA ARG A 102 0.93 20.09 -1.36
C ARG A 102 0.29 19.22 -0.28
N LYS A 103 -1.03 19.31 -0.11
CA LYS A 103 -1.76 18.44 0.82
C LYS A 103 -1.70 16.98 0.35
N TYR A 104 -1.93 16.76 -0.94
CA TYR A 104 -1.82 15.44 -1.56
C TYR A 104 -0.47 14.79 -1.23
N LEU A 105 0.64 15.52 -1.41
CA LEU A 105 1.98 15.00 -1.08
C LEU A 105 2.13 14.62 0.41
N SER A 106 1.51 15.38 1.32
CA SER A 106 1.50 15.04 2.76
C SER A 106 0.79 13.72 3.01
N VAL A 107 -0.42 13.56 2.44
CA VAL A 107 -1.20 12.32 2.58
C VAL A 107 -0.42 11.12 2.05
N MET A 108 0.15 11.24 0.84
CA MET A 108 0.93 10.17 0.25
C MET A 108 2.18 9.82 1.08
N ASN A 109 2.83 10.81 1.70
CA ASN A 109 4.01 10.56 2.53
C ASN A 109 3.66 9.92 3.88
N GLU A 110 2.54 10.30 4.49
CA GLU A 110 2.05 9.73 5.74
C GLU A 110 1.62 8.27 5.57
N ASN A 111 1.07 7.94 4.40
CA ASN A 111 0.59 6.59 4.07
C ASN A 111 1.66 5.71 3.40
N LYS A 112 2.87 6.22 3.19
CA LYS A 112 3.98 5.37 2.75
C LYS A 112 4.24 4.33 3.84
N PRO A 113 4.30 3.03 3.51
CA PRO A 113 4.69 2.03 4.49
C PRO A 113 6.06 2.43 5.03
N GLN A 114 6.13 2.76 6.32
CA GLN A 114 7.40 2.99 6.97
C GLN A 114 8.18 1.68 6.82
N GLY A 115 9.28 1.72 6.07
CA GLY A 115 10.19 0.60 5.99
C GLY A 115 10.52 0.13 7.41
N PRO A 116 10.80 -1.17 7.62
CA PRO A 116 11.08 -1.68 8.95
C PRO A 116 12.09 -0.77 9.63
N PRO A 117 11.82 -0.28 10.86
CA PRO A 117 12.69 0.66 11.54
C PRO A 117 14.08 0.03 11.58
N ASN A 118 15.02 0.63 10.85
CA ASN A 118 16.29 -0.02 10.59
C ASN A 118 17.03 -0.21 11.93
N GLY A 119 17.14 -1.46 12.37
CA GLY A 119 17.51 -1.74 13.76
C GLY A 119 17.95 -3.17 14.03
N ARG A 120 18.85 -3.74 13.21
CA ARG A 120 20.01 -4.51 13.73
C ARG A 120 21.04 -4.77 12.64
N GLN A 121 22.09 -3.97 12.72
CA GLN A 121 23.47 -4.33 12.45
C GLN A 121 23.75 -5.76 12.96
N GLY A 122 23.99 -6.69 12.04
CA GLY A 122 24.30 -8.10 12.34
C GLY A 122 25.75 -8.47 12.04
N GLY A 123 26.70 -7.58 12.38
CA GLY A 123 28.10 -7.98 12.53
C GLY A 123 28.32 -8.47 13.96
N GLY A 124 28.27 -9.79 14.20
CA GLY A 124 28.58 -10.34 15.52
C GLY A 124 28.13 -11.79 15.74
N ARG A 125 29.09 -12.71 15.60
CA ARG A 125 29.15 -14.10 16.09
C ARG A 125 28.11 -14.55 17.13
N GLY A 126 27.53 -15.73 16.89
CA GLY A 126 27.25 -16.72 17.94
C GLY A 126 26.00 -17.56 17.71
N GLY A 127 26.14 -18.84 17.32
CA GLY A 127 24.99 -19.74 17.26
C GLY A 127 25.18 -21.09 16.56
N ARG A 128 26.25 -21.80 16.92
CA ARG A 128 26.49 -23.25 16.74
C ARG A 128 25.22 -24.13 16.57
N GLY A 129 25.14 -24.88 15.46
CA GLY A 129 24.22 -26.02 15.27
C GLY A 129 23.63 -26.08 13.85
N GLY A 130 23.91 -27.05 12.98
CA GLY A 130 24.61 -28.31 13.14
C GLY A 130 25.40 -28.67 11.89
N MET A 131 26.70 -28.83 12.08
CA MET A 131 27.55 -29.67 11.25
C MET A 131 27.39 -31.09 11.81
N GLY A 132 26.33 -31.78 11.38
CA GLY A 132 26.15 -33.21 11.62
C GLY A 132 26.99 -33.98 10.62
N GLY A 133 28.05 -34.63 11.10
CA GLY A 133 29.03 -35.33 10.26
C GLY A 133 28.47 -36.53 9.50
N PRO A 134 29.20 -37.03 8.49
CA PRO A 134 28.85 -38.26 7.80
C PRO A 134 29.21 -39.46 8.69
N GLY A 135 28.19 -40.07 9.29
CA GLY A 135 28.31 -41.31 10.05
C GLY A 135 27.28 -42.33 9.60
N GLY A 136 27.75 -43.41 8.98
CA GLY A 136 27.05 -44.72 8.99
C GLY A 136 26.47 -45.18 7.66
N GLY A 137 27.23 -45.97 6.90
CA GLY A 137 26.74 -46.79 5.80
C GLY A 137 27.75 -47.88 5.45
N GLN A 138 27.58 -49.04 6.09
CA GLN A 138 28.35 -50.27 5.87
C GLN A 138 28.32 -50.72 4.40
N GLY A 139 29.42 -51.32 3.95
CA GLY A 139 29.50 -52.10 2.72
C GLY A 139 30.87 -52.77 2.57
N GLN A 140 31.07 -53.90 3.25
CA GLN A 140 32.09 -54.90 2.87
C GLN A 140 31.90 -55.29 1.42
N MET A 141 32.97 -55.51 0.63
CA MET A 141 33.12 -56.66 -0.28
C MET A 141 34.61 -56.88 -0.58
N PHE A 142 35.08 -58.07 -0.17
CA PHE A 142 36.15 -58.93 -0.69
C PHE A 142 37.40 -58.34 -1.36
#